data_AF-A0A0K1R7E8-F1
#
_entry.id   AF-A0A0K1R7E8-F1
#
_cell.length_a   1.000
_cell.length_b   1.000
_cell.length_c   1.000
_cell.angle_alpha   90.00
_cell.angle_beta   90.00
_cell.angle_gamma   90.00
#
_symmetry.space_group_name_H-M   'P 1'
#
loop_
_entity.id
_entity.type
_entity.pdbx_description
1 polymer ?
#
loop_
_entity_poly.entity_id
_entity_poly.type
_entity_poly.pdbx_seq_one_letter_code
_entity_poly.pdbx_strand_id
1 'polypeptide(L)'
;ALAVKQACMFAKEYALKNGPIILEMDTYRYHGHSMSDPGSTYRTRDEVSGVRQERDPIERIRKLILTHDLATTAELKEVEKGIRKEVDEAIATAKESPMPEPSELFSHVYSKGYGVESFGADRKELKASLL
;
A
#
# COMPACT_ATOMS: atom_id res chain seq x y z
N ALA A 1 14.23 7.84 -6.06
CA ALA A 1 13.54 8.34 -4.85
C ALA A 1 13.62 9.87 -4.70
N LEU A 2 14.80 10.49 -4.70
CA LEU A 2 14.91 11.95 -4.54
C LEU A 2 14.20 12.77 -5.62
N ALA A 3 14.29 12.34 -6.89
CA ALA A 3 13.56 12.98 -7.99
C ALA A 3 12.04 12.99 -7.76
N VAL A 4 11.47 11.87 -7.32
CA VAL A 4 10.04 11.76 -6.96
C VAL A 4 9.68 12.72 -5.83
N LYS A 5 10.47 12.78 -4.76
CA LYS A 5 10.25 13.73 -3.66
C LYS A 5 10.21 15.18 -4.15
N GLN A 6 11.19 15.58 -4.97
CA GLN A 6 11.26 16.95 -5.49
C GLN A 6 10.11 17.26 -6.44
N ALA A 7 9.77 16.33 -7.34
CA ALA A 7 8.64 16.48 -8.26
C ALA A 7 7.31 16.63 -7.49
N CYS A 8 7.08 15.82 -6.44
CA CYS A 8 5.89 15.93 -5.61
C CYS A 8 5.84 17.25 -4.82
N MET A 9 6.98 17.72 -4.29
CA MET A 9 7.05 19.01 -3.60
C MET A 9 6.67 20.16 -4.53
N PHE A 10 7.27 20.19 -5.72
CA PHE A 10 6.95 21.16 -6.76
C PHE A 10 5.47 21.08 -7.17
N ALA A 11 4.98 19.87 -7.48
CA ALA A 11 3.61 19.66 -7.92
C ALA A 11 2.58 20.12 -6.88
N LYS A 12 2.86 19.92 -5.59
CA LYS A 12 2.02 20.44 -4.51
C LYS A 12 1.99 21.97 -4.53
N GLU A 13 3.14 22.63 -4.58
CA GLU A 13 3.22 24.09 -4.61
C GLU A 13 2.55 24.69 -5.84
N TYR A 14 2.71 24.04 -6.99
CA TYR A 14 2.05 24.41 -8.23
C TYR A 14 0.53 24.26 -8.11
N ALA A 15 0.05 23.11 -7.64
CA ALA A 15 -1.37 22.78 -7.61
C ALA A 15 -2.18 23.70 -6.70
N LEU A 16 -1.61 24.12 -5.58
CA LEU A 16 -2.24 25.08 -4.66
C LEU A 16 -2.47 26.47 -5.27
N LYS A 17 -1.77 26.81 -6.36
CA LYS A 17 -1.79 28.14 -6.97
C LYS A 17 -2.37 28.15 -8.39
N ASN A 18 -2.15 27.09 -9.16
CA ASN A 18 -2.37 27.08 -10.61
C ASN A 18 -3.34 25.99 -11.08
N GLY A 19 -3.85 25.15 -10.17
CA GLY A 19 -4.71 24.01 -10.53
C GLY A 19 -3.91 22.71 -10.78
N PRO A 20 -4.59 21.62 -11.16
CA PRO A 20 -4.02 20.27 -11.13
C PRO A 20 -2.83 20.09 -12.08
N ILE A 21 -1.91 19.20 -11.70
CA ILE A 21 -0.77 18.76 -12.50
C ILE A 21 -0.70 17.23 -12.46
N ILE A 22 -0.29 16.61 -13.57
CA ILE A 22 -0.10 15.16 -13.69
C ILE A 22 1.40 14.85 -13.55
N LEU A 23 1.72 13.86 -12.71
CA LEU A 23 3.06 13.30 -12.60
C LEU A 23 3.05 11.84 -13.06
N GLU A 24 3.87 11.51 -14.04
CA GLU A 24 4.15 10.12 -14.41
C GLU A 24 5.36 9.63 -13.60
N MET A 25 5.17 8.55 -12.84
CA MET A 25 6.25 7.89 -12.11
C MET A 25 6.56 6.55 -12.75
N ASP A 26 7.54 6.54 -13.66
CA ASP A 26 8.01 5.30 -14.29
C ASP A 26 8.70 4.38 -13.28
N THR A 27 8.12 3.20 -13.08
CA THR A 27 8.56 2.20 -12.12
C THR A 27 8.26 0.79 -12.61
N TYR A 28 8.76 -0.22 -11.89
CA TYR A 28 8.62 -1.62 -12.27
C TYR A 28 8.09 -2.48 -11.12
N ARG A 29 7.07 -3.30 -11.40
CA ARG A 29 6.49 -4.24 -10.44
C ARG A 29 7.22 -5.58 -10.51
N TYR A 30 8.04 -5.88 -9.50
CA TYR A 30 8.83 -7.12 -9.48
C TYR A 30 7.98 -8.40 -9.39
N HIS A 31 6.84 -8.33 -8.72
CA HIS A 31 5.95 -9.48 -8.56
C HIS A 31 4.86 -9.54 -9.65
N GLY A 32 4.06 -10.60 -9.62
CA GLY A 32 2.84 -10.74 -10.40
C GLY A 32 1.85 -9.60 -10.18
N HIS A 33 0.79 -9.54 -11.00
CA HIS A 33 -0.27 -8.54 -10.83
C HIS A 33 -1.02 -8.75 -9.52
N SER A 34 -1.19 -10.01 -9.12
CA SER A 34 -1.77 -10.41 -7.85
C SER A 34 -1.25 -11.79 -7.46
N MET A 35 -1.74 -12.33 -6.33
CA MET A 35 -1.46 -13.73 -5.97
C MET A 35 -2.01 -14.73 -6.99
N SER A 36 -3.06 -14.36 -7.74
CA SER A 36 -3.68 -15.20 -8.77
C SER A 36 -3.08 -15.01 -10.16
N ASP A 37 -2.38 -13.90 -10.40
CA ASP A 37 -1.62 -13.67 -11.63
C ASP A 37 -0.12 -13.48 -11.33
N PRO A 38 0.68 -14.56 -11.40
CA PRO A 38 2.11 -14.52 -11.11
C PRO A 38 2.94 -13.79 -12.16
N GLY A 39 2.39 -13.54 -13.36
CA GLY A 39 3.02 -12.81 -14.44
C GLY A 39 4.18 -13.48 -15.17
N SER A 40 4.43 -14.77 -14.92
CA SER A 40 5.43 -15.59 -15.63
C SER A 40 5.05 -15.93 -17.07
N THR A 41 3.79 -15.69 -17.47
CA THR A 41 3.29 -15.97 -18.82
C THR A 41 3.55 -14.83 -19.81
N TYR A 42 3.86 -13.62 -19.33
CA TYR A 42 4.00 -12.42 -20.16
C TYR A 42 5.25 -11.58 -19.86
N ARG A 43 6.14 -12.04 -18.98
CA ARG A 43 7.44 -11.43 -18.67
C ARG A 43 8.49 -12.51 -18.41
N THR A 44 9.74 -12.21 -18.72
CA THR A 44 10.85 -13.14 -18.43
C THR A 44 11.42 -12.90 -17.03
N ARG A 45 11.99 -13.95 -16.43
CA ARG A 45 12.71 -13.83 -15.15
C ARG A 45 13.93 -12.93 -15.29
N ASP A 46 14.57 -12.96 -16.46
CA ASP A 46 15.78 -12.18 -16.75
C ASP A 46 15.46 -10.69 -16.82
N GLU A 47 14.37 -10.30 -17.48
CA GLU A 47 13.87 -8.91 -17.49
C GLU A 47 13.64 -8.40 -16.05
N VAL A 48 12.85 -9.13 -15.26
CA VAL A 48 12.50 -8.72 -13.89
C VAL A 48 13.75 -8.61 -13.02
N SER A 49 14.67 -9.57 -13.11
CA SER A 49 15.89 -9.59 -12.31
C SER A 49 16.88 -8.50 -12.74
N GLY A 50 17.05 -8.25 -14.04
CA GLY A 50 17.87 -7.16 -14.55
C GLY A 50 17.34 -5.80 -14.11
N VAL A 51 16.04 -5.56 -14.27
CA VAL A 51 15.41 -4.31 -13.79
C VAL A 51 15.60 -4.13 -12.29
N ARG A 52 15.43 -5.19 -11.48
CA ARG A 52 15.65 -5.11 -10.03
C ARG A 52 17.10 -4.78 -9.69
N GLN A 53 18.07 -5.42 -10.33
CA GLN A 53 19.49 -5.16 -10.04
C GLN A 53 19.91 -3.72 -10.37
N GLU A 54 19.36 -3.16 -11.45
CA GLU A 54 19.77 -1.84 -11.94
C GLU A 54 18.92 -0.68 -11.37
N ARG A 55 17.62 -0.92 -11.14
CA ARG A 55 16.63 0.14 -10.85
C ARG A 55 16.05 0.09 -9.43
N ASP A 56 16.48 -0.84 -8.55
CA ASP A 56 15.94 -0.92 -7.18
C ASP A 56 16.11 0.41 -6.41
N PRO A 57 15.02 1.11 -6.09
CA PRO A 57 15.10 2.39 -5.42
C PRO A 57 15.59 2.28 -3.96
N ILE A 58 15.39 1.13 -3.30
CA ILE A 58 15.85 0.90 -1.93
C ILE A 58 17.37 0.75 -1.94
N GLU A 59 17.90 -0.11 -2.81
CA GLU A 59 19.36 -0.31 -2.89
C GLU A 59 20.09 0.96 -3.34
N ARG A 60 19.51 1.73 -4.25
CA ARG A 60 20.07 3.04 -4.64
C ARG A 60 20.16 4.01 -3.46
N ILE A 61 19.14 4.07 -2.61
CA ILE A 61 19.15 4.95 -1.44
C ILE A 61 20.07 4.42 -0.35
N ARG A 62 20.09 3.11 -0.12
CA ARG A 62 21.02 2.45 0.80
C ARG A 62 22.47 2.80 0.44
N LYS A 63 22.85 2.69 -0.83
CA LYS A 63 24.19 3.08 -1.31
C LYS A 63 24.50 4.55 -1.02
N LEU A 64 23.56 5.47 -1.31
CA LEU A 64 23.76 6.90 -1.01
C LEU A 64 23.95 7.16 0.48
N ILE A 65 23.17 6.52 1.35
CA ILE A 65 23.30 6.65 2.81
C ILE A 65 24.70 6.23 3.26
N LEU A 66 25.17 5.06 2.80
CA LEU A 66 26.48 4.53 3.17
C LEU A 66 27.64 5.36 2.58
N THR A 67 27.55 5.78 1.32
CA THR A 67 28.58 6.58 0.65
C THR A 67 28.75 7.97 1.27
N HIS A 68 27.70 8.51 1.89
CA HIS A 68 27.72 9.81 2.56
C HIS A 68 27.82 9.70 4.08
N ASP A 69 28.15 8.52 4.62
CA ASP A 69 28.32 8.27 6.06
C ASP A 69 27.12 8.73 6.92
N LEU A 70 25.91 8.67 6.35
CA LEU A 70 24.68 9.08 7.04
C LEU A 70 24.16 8.01 8.00
N ALA A 71 24.56 6.76 7.79
CA ALA A 71 24.36 5.64 8.69
C ALA A 71 25.35 4.53 8.35
N THR A 72 25.59 3.64 9.30
CA THR A 72 26.38 2.43 9.14
C THR A 72 25.52 1.26 8.65
N THR A 73 26.16 0.22 8.11
CA THR A 73 25.45 -1.02 7.74
C THR A 73 24.78 -1.68 8.96
N ALA A 74 25.36 -1.56 10.15
CA ALA A 74 24.81 -2.10 11.38
C ALA A 74 23.51 -1.37 11.78
N GLU A 75 23.51 -0.03 11.74
CA GLU A 75 22.31 0.77 12.03
C GLU A 75 21.17 0.47 11.05
N LEU A 76 21.47 0.36 9.75
CA LEU A 76 20.46 -0.01 8.75
C LEU A 76 19.86 -1.39 9.02
N LYS A 77 20.68 -2.36 9.45
CA LYS A 77 20.21 -3.70 9.80
C LYS A 77 19.32 -3.69 11.05
N GLU A 78 19.63 -2.85 12.04
CA GLU A 78 18.76 -2.71 13.22
C GLU A 78 17.42 -2.06 12.85
N VAL A 79 17.39 -1.10 11.90
CA VAL A 79 16.14 -0.56 11.36
C VAL A 79 15.32 -1.66 10.68
N GLU A 80 15.92 -2.45 9.78
CA GLU A 80 15.22 -3.57 9.12
C GLU A 80 14.63 -4.57 10.13
N LYS A 81 15.39 -4.90 11.18
CA LYS A 81 14.93 -5.78 12.26
C LYS A 81 13.77 -5.17 13.04
N GLY A 82 13.82 -3.88 13.35
CA GLY A 82 12.74 -3.15 14.01
C GLY A 82 11.45 -3.19 13.20
N ILE A 83 11.54 -2.86 11.90
CA ILE A 83 10.38 -2.90 11.00
C ILE A 83 9.83 -4.32 10.85
N ARG A 84 10.68 -5.33 10.77
CA ARG A 84 10.22 -6.73 10.70
C ARG A 84 9.43 -7.12 11.95
N LYS A 85 9.91 -6.73 13.13
CA LYS A 85 9.22 -6.97 14.39
C LYS A 85 7.84 -6.29 14.41
N GLU A 86 7.75 -5.03 13.99
CA GLU A 86 6.49 -4.29 13.90
C GLU A 86 5.48 -4.99 12.97
N VAL A 87 5.94 -5.45 11.80
CA VAL A 87 5.10 -6.20 10.85
C VAL A 87 4.65 -7.54 11.43
N ASP A 88 5.54 -8.28 12.09
CA ASP A 88 5.21 -9.57 12.71
C ASP A 88 4.18 -9.41 13.84
N GLU A 89 4.30 -8.37 14.66
CA GLU A 89 3.33 -8.00 15.70
C GLU A 89 1.97 -7.64 15.09
N ALA A 90 1.94 -6.81 14.04
CA ALA A 90 0.71 -6.44 13.35
C ALA A 90 0.00 -7.67 12.73
N ILE A 91 0.77 -8.62 12.17
CA ILE A 91 0.23 -9.88 11.64
C ILE A 91 -0.36 -10.74 12.77
N ALA A 92 0.30 -10.81 13.93
CA ALA A 92 -0.21 -11.56 15.07
C ALA A 92 -1.55 -10.98 15.55
N THR A 93 -1.62 -9.65 15.75
CA THR A 93 -2.86 -8.95 16.11
C THR A 93 -3.96 -9.18 15.07
N ALA A 94 -3.65 -9.10 13.77
CA ALA A 94 -4.63 -9.34 12.71
C ALA A 94 -5.17 -10.78 12.71
N LYS A 95 -4.35 -11.78 13.05
CA LYS A 95 -4.76 -13.19 13.13
C LYS A 95 -5.58 -13.51 14.39
N GLU A 96 -5.31 -12.81 15.48
CA GLU A 96 -6.06 -12.94 16.74
C GLU A 96 -7.37 -12.17 16.74
N SER A 97 -7.54 -11.22 15.82
CA SER A 97 -8.75 -10.42 15.70
C SER A 97 -9.95 -11.33 15.39
N PRO A 98 -11.06 -11.19 16.13
CA PRO A 98 -12.26 -12.00 15.88
C PRO A 98 -12.84 -11.66 14.50
N MET A 99 -13.55 -12.62 13.93
CA MET A 99 -14.38 -12.34 12.75
C MET A 99 -15.42 -11.26 13.13
N PRO A 100 -15.73 -10.32 12.22
CA PRO A 100 -16.80 -9.37 12.45
C PRO A 100 -18.14 -10.10 12.58
N GLU A 101 -19.03 -9.56 13.41
CA GLU A 101 -20.38 -10.09 13.56
C GLU A 101 -21.14 -10.02 12.22
N PRO A 102 -21.97 -11.02 11.86
CA PRO A 102 -22.71 -11.00 10.60
C PRO A 102 -23.59 -9.75 10.39
N SER A 103 -24.01 -9.08 11.46
CA SER A 103 -24.76 -7.82 11.40
C SER A 103 -23.95 -6.66 10.81
N GLU A 104 -22.61 -6.69 10.89
CA GLU A 104 -21.72 -5.68 10.29
C GLU A 104 -21.83 -5.64 8.77
N LEU A 105 -22.32 -6.71 8.12
CA LEU A 105 -22.59 -6.71 6.68
C LEU A 105 -23.56 -5.59 6.26
N PHE A 106 -24.41 -5.11 7.18
CA PHE A 106 -25.46 -4.13 6.92
C PHE A 106 -25.15 -2.75 7.50
N SER A 107 -23.98 -2.57 8.12
CA SER A 107 -23.51 -1.27 8.61
C SER A 107 -22.85 -0.46 7.47
N HIS A 108 -22.75 0.86 7.64
CA HIS A 108 -22.05 1.80 6.71
C HIS A 108 -22.56 1.89 5.26
N VAL A 109 -23.67 1.23 4.91
CA VAL A 109 -24.31 1.35 3.58
C VAL A 109 -25.02 2.71 3.43
N TYR A 110 -25.70 3.16 4.49
CA TYR A 110 -26.36 4.48 4.55
C TYR A 110 -26.02 5.18 5.86
N SER A 111 -26.21 6.50 5.87
CA SER A 111 -26.19 7.28 7.13
C SER A 111 -27.41 6.92 7.98
N LYS A 112 -27.23 6.91 9.30
CA LYS A 112 -28.34 6.84 10.27
C LYS A 112 -29.21 8.10 10.18
N GLY A 113 -30.45 8.04 10.68
CA GLY A 113 -31.38 9.17 10.70
C GLY A 113 -32.27 9.32 9.47
N TYR A 114 -32.16 8.42 8.49
CA TYR A 114 -32.94 8.48 7.25
C TYR A 114 -34.01 7.39 7.16
N GLY A 115 -34.19 6.59 8.22
CA GLY A 115 -35.20 5.52 8.27
C GLY A 115 -34.99 4.43 7.23
N VAL A 116 -33.73 4.21 6.81
CA VAL A 116 -33.43 3.26 5.73
C VAL A 116 -33.40 1.84 6.29
N GLU A 117 -34.21 0.98 5.69
CA GLU A 117 -34.24 -0.45 5.96
C GLU A 117 -33.29 -1.20 5.03
N SER A 118 -32.43 -2.04 5.59
CA SER A 118 -31.52 -2.92 4.86
C SER A 118 -31.98 -4.36 5.00
N PHE A 119 -32.11 -5.06 3.88
CA PHE A 119 -32.60 -6.43 3.82
C PHE A 119 -31.50 -7.41 3.40
N GLY A 120 -31.70 -8.70 3.68
CA GLY A 120 -30.86 -9.79 3.17
C GLY A 120 -30.88 -9.88 1.63
N ALA A 121 -30.01 -10.72 1.05
CA ALA A 121 -29.89 -10.87 -0.40
C ALA A 121 -31.21 -11.31 -1.09
N ASP A 122 -32.07 -12.03 -0.37
CA ASP A 122 -33.39 -12.45 -0.84
C ASP A 122 -34.50 -11.39 -0.65
N ARG A 123 -34.17 -10.27 0.01
CA ARG A 123 -35.05 -9.17 0.42
C ARG A 123 -36.24 -9.56 1.29
N LYS A 124 -36.21 -10.74 1.93
CA LYS A 124 -37.34 -11.21 2.76
C LYS A 124 -37.19 -10.87 4.23
N GLU A 125 -35.96 -10.72 4.70
CA GLU A 125 -35.66 -10.47 6.10
C GLU A 125 -35.05 -9.08 6.27
N LEU A 126 -35.63 -8.27 7.16
CA LEU A 126 -35.05 -7.00 7.60
C LEU A 126 -33.82 -7.30 8.47
N LYS A 127 -32.66 -6.82 8.04
CA LYS A 127 -31.37 -7.10 8.69
C LYS A 127 -30.83 -5.91 9.48
N ALA A 128 -31.18 -4.69 9.08
CA ALA A 128 -30.91 -3.49 9.86
C ALA A 128 -31.93 -2.40 9.54
N SER A 129 -32.28 -1.59 10.54
CA SER A 129 -33.03 -0.34 10.35
C SER A 129 -32.17 0.82 10.81
N LEU A 130 -31.88 1.73 9.90
CA LEU A 130 -31.07 2.93 10.12
C LEU A 130 -31.97 4.11 10.47
N LEU A 131 -32.68 3.97 11.60
CA LEU A 131 -33.44 5.05 12.24
C LEU A 131 -32.54 6.22 12.64
#